data_AF-A0A0P9QTZ6-F1
#
_entry.id   AF-A0A0P9QTZ6-F1
#
_cell.length_a   1.000
_cell.length_b   1.000
_cell.length_c   1.000
_cell.angle_alpha   90.00
_cell.angle_beta   90.00
_cell.angle_gamma   90.00
#
_symmetry.space_group_name_H-M   'P 1'
#
loop_
_entity.id
_entity.type
_entity.pdbx_description
1 polymer ?
#
loop_
_entity_poly.entity_id
_entity_poly.type
_entity_poly.pdbx_seq_one_letter_code
_entity_poly.pdbx_strand_id
1 'polypeptide(L)'
;MNWFYNAKLSTKLFISFALCAVITLAVGMVASRGIGELASNLKLAFSNNLVSVSKTNEATINVVEQNRDLYRLLSVAASDASQSAKDEVLASMKNNRAEAEKAYATYRATPLEDDERAAGDQMDKDWPVYQTLVDRAAAVAFSGDVAAARALVEGDVRKAYLTVMGELNIIVGSNNRQIGEGAIAAGKTESSANLNLYMGIGIAFVAAFLLALFISRVISSPISSALVSAQRIAGGDLTQPIVSTHRDEAGLMLTALSDMQNSLKSTIGQISSAADQLASAAEELNAVTEEGSRGLTRQNDEIQLAATAVTEMTAAVEEVARNAMSTSDASKRTSTEAATGRDQARDAVSAINNVSAEISSSTSMVEELAGRVREIGQVLDVIRGIAEQTNLLAL
;
A
#
# COMPACT_ATOMS: atom_id res chain seq x y z
N MET A 1 -3.59 16.08 19.47
CA MET A 1 -3.57 15.90 18.00
C MET A 1 -3.06 14.53 17.51
N ASN A 2 -2.31 13.75 18.32
CA ASN A 2 -1.74 12.46 17.91
C ASN A 2 -2.76 11.36 17.57
N TRP A 3 -4.01 11.48 18.03
CA TRP A 3 -5.08 10.56 17.66
C TRP A 3 -5.37 10.59 16.15
N PHE A 4 -5.38 11.78 15.53
CA PHE A 4 -5.72 11.90 14.11
C PHE A 4 -4.67 11.21 13.24
N TYR A 5 -3.38 11.37 13.56
CA TYR A 5 -2.29 10.69 12.87
C TYR A 5 -2.39 9.16 12.94
N ASN A 6 -2.90 8.62 14.05
CA ASN A 6 -3.08 7.18 14.26
C ASN A 6 -4.45 6.65 13.83
N ALA A 7 -5.36 7.52 13.40
CA ALA A 7 -6.68 7.11 12.91
C ALA A 7 -6.55 6.45 11.55
N LYS A 8 -7.49 5.53 11.25
CA LYS A 8 -7.59 4.88 9.95
C LYS A 8 -7.71 5.90 8.82
N LEU A 9 -7.19 5.58 7.64
CA LEU A 9 -7.27 6.40 6.43
C LEU A 9 -8.73 6.79 6.11
N SER A 10 -9.66 5.84 6.24
CA SER A 10 -11.09 6.08 6.04
C SER A 10 -11.65 7.10 7.04
N THR A 11 -11.24 7.03 8.30
CA THR A 11 -11.62 7.99 9.34
C THR A 11 -11.05 9.38 9.06
N LYS A 12 -9.79 9.48 8.62
CA LYS A 12 -9.16 10.75 8.23
C LYS A 12 -9.91 11.42 7.09
N LEU A 13 -10.21 10.66 6.02
CA LEU A 13 -10.97 11.16 4.87
C LEU A 13 -12.40 11.55 5.27
N PHE A 14 -13.09 10.72 6.05
CA PHE A 14 -14.45 11.01 6.50
C PHE A 14 -14.52 12.31 7.31
N ILE A 15 -13.64 12.51 8.29
CA ILE A 15 -13.59 13.75 9.08
C ILE A 15 -13.32 14.96 8.18
N SER A 16 -12.42 14.82 7.20
CA SER A 16 -12.06 15.89 6.27
C SER A 16 -13.23 16.31 5.40
N PHE A 17 -13.93 15.34 4.79
CA PHE A 17 -15.12 15.60 3.99
C PHE A 17 -16.29 16.11 4.83
N ALA A 18 -16.47 15.59 6.04
CA ALA A 18 -17.48 16.08 6.97
C ALA A 18 -17.22 17.54 7.35
N LEU A 19 -15.96 17.92 7.59
CA LEU A 19 -15.59 19.30 7.90
C LEU A 19 -15.82 20.23 6.69
N CYS A 20 -15.47 19.80 5.48
CA CYS A 20 -15.82 20.52 4.25
C CYS A 20 -17.34 20.69 4.09
N ALA A 21 -18.14 19.64 4.37
CA ALA A 21 -19.60 19.73 4.30
C ALA A 21 -20.16 20.72 5.33
N VAL A 22 -19.62 20.73 6.55
CA VAL A 22 -19.98 21.70 7.60
C VAL A 22 -19.64 23.13 7.17
N ILE A 23 -18.47 23.35 6.57
CA ILE A 23 -18.08 24.66 6.01
C ILE A 23 -19.09 25.11 4.96
N THR A 24 -19.46 24.23 4.02
CA THR A 24 -20.45 24.54 2.97
C THR A 24 -21.82 24.86 3.57
N LEU A 25 -22.26 24.10 4.57
CA LEU A 25 -23.52 24.38 5.28
C LEU A 25 -23.48 25.72 6.01
N ALA A 26 -22.35 26.09 6.62
CA ALA A 26 -22.19 27.38 7.29
C ALA A 26 -22.30 28.55 6.29
N VAL A 27 -21.64 28.45 5.14
CA VAL A 27 -21.74 29.45 4.06
C VAL A 27 -23.18 29.54 3.54
N GLY A 28 -23.82 28.39 3.30
CA GLY A 28 -25.23 28.33 2.88
C GLY A 28 -26.18 28.96 3.89
N MET A 29 -25.95 28.78 5.19
CA MET A 29 -26.74 29.40 6.24
C MET A 29 -26.57 30.93 6.27
N VAL A 30 -25.35 31.44 6.09
CA VAL A 30 -25.09 32.89 5.99
C VAL A 30 -25.78 33.48 4.76
N ALA A 31 -25.67 32.82 3.60
CA ALA A 31 -26.35 33.25 2.38
C ALA A 31 -27.88 33.27 2.55
N SER A 32 -28.45 32.23 3.16
CA SER A 32 -29.90 32.15 3.43
C SER A 32 -30.40 33.26 4.34
N ARG A 33 -29.63 33.63 5.37
CA ARG A 33 -29.97 34.77 6.25
C ARG A 33 -29.98 36.10 5.49
N GLY A 34 -28.97 36.35 4.66
CA GLY A 34 -28.91 37.56 3.83
C GLY A 34 -30.08 37.68 2.86
N ILE A 35 -30.48 36.57 2.22
CA ILE A 35 -31.65 36.52 1.33
C ILE A 35 -32.95 36.78 2.12
N GLY A 36 -33.09 36.20 3.32
CA GLY A 36 -34.27 36.39 4.16
C GLY A 36 -34.45 37.84 4.60
N GLU A 37 -33.37 38.51 4.98
CA GLU A 37 -33.38 39.93 5.36
C GLU A 37 -33.72 40.83 4.17
N LEU A 38 -33.12 40.57 3.00
CA LEU A 38 -33.44 41.29 1.77
C LEU A 38 -34.92 41.12 1.37
N ALA A 39 -35.45 39.90 1.44
CA ALA A 39 -36.86 39.61 1.14
C ALA A 39 -37.81 40.33 2.11
N SER A 40 -37.45 40.39 3.41
CA SER A 40 -38.26 41.11 4.40
C SER A 40 -38.27 42.62 4.16
N ASN A 41 -37.12 43.20 3.83
CA ASN A 41 -36.99 44.62 3.53
C ASN A 41 -37.76 45.00 2.25
N LEU A 42 -37.68 44.15 1.21
CA LEU A 42 -38.48 44.32 -0.01
C LEU A 42 -39.97 44.25 0.30
N LYS A 43 -40.41 43.30 1.14
CA LYS A 43 -41.82 43.20 1.52
C LYS A 43 -42.31 44.46 2.23
N LEU A 44 -41.55 45.01 3.18
CA LEU A 44 -41.90 46.25 3.86
C LEU A 44 -41.97 47.45 2.90
N ALA A 45 -40.96 47.61 2.03
CA ALA A 45 -40.91 48.69 1.05
C ALA A 45 -42.06 48.62 0.04
N PHE A 46 -42.40 47.42 -0.46
CA PHE A 46 -43.41 47.26 -1.49
C PHE A 46 -44.85 47.10 -0.96
N SER A 47 -45.07 46.52 0.23
CA SER A 47 -46.44 46.32 0.71
C SER A 47 -46.95 47.51 1.49
N ASN A 48 -46.11 48.13 2.34
CA ASN A 48 -46.56 49.17 3.25
C ASN A 48 -46.49 50.56 2.61
N ASN A 49 -45.30 50.93 2.12
CA ASN A 49 -45.08 52.27 1.58
C ASN A 49 -45.85 52.47 0.26
N LEU A 50 -46.02 51.42 -0.55
CA LEU A 50 -46.79 51.51 -1.79
C LEU A 50 -48.28 51.78 -1.53
N VAL A 51 -48.87 51.16 -0.50
CA VAL A 51 -50.27 51.41 -0.13
C VAL A 51 -50.43 52.82 0.40
N SER A 52 -49.54 53.28 1.28
CA SER A 52 -49.55 54.65 1.81
C SER A 52 -49.46 55.70 0.69
N VAL A 53 -48.48 55.58 -0.20
CA VAL A 53 -48.29 56.49 -1.34
C VAL A 53 -49.48 56.46 -2.29
N SER A 54 -49.94 55.26 -2.67
CA SER A 54 -51.06 55.11 -3.60
C SER A 54 -52.33 55.75 -3.04
N LYS A 55 -52.62 55.51 -1.76
CA LYS A 55 -53.86 55.99 -1.13
C LYS A 55 -53.82 57.47 -0.79
N THR A 56 -52.67 58.00 -0.39
CA THR A 56 -52.47 59.45 -0.24
C THR A 56 -52.64 60.17 -1.57
N ASN A 57 -52.07 59.62 -2.65
CA ASN A 57 -52.20 60.22 -3.98
C ASN A 57 -53.65 60.15 -4.50
N GLU A 58 -54.35 59.03 -4.28
CA GLU A 58 -55.77 58.89 -4.61
C GLU A 58 -56.64 59.89 -3.83
N ALA A 59 -56.37 60.09 -2.53
CA ALA A 59 -57.04 61.12 -1.73
C ALA A 59 -56.77 62.53 -2.30
N THR A 60 -55.51 62.83 -2.59
CA THR A 60 -55.10 64.13 -3.15
C THR A 60 -55.79 64.42 -4.47
N ILE A 61 -55.84 63.44 -5.39
CA ILE A 61 -56.54 63.57 -6.68
C ILE A 61 -58.01 63.88 -6.44
N ASN A 62 -58.70 63.10 -5.62
CA ASN A 62 -60.12 63.29 -5.37
C ASN A 62 -60.45 64.64 -4.69
N VAL A 63 -59.57 65.16 -3.82
CA VAL A 63 -59.72 66.51 -3.24
C VAL A 63 -59.58 67.60 -4.31
N VAL A 64 -58.61 67.47 -5.22
CA VAL A 64 -58.44 68.36 -6.37
C VAL A 64 -59.65 68.29 -7.29
N GLU A 65 -60.16 67.09 -7.58
CA GLU A 65 -61.34 66.90 -8.43
C GLU A 65 -62.62 67.44 -7.81
N GLN A 66 -62.83 67.27 -6.50
CA GLN A 66 -63.95 67.88 -5.78
C GLN A 66 -63.88 69.41 -5.87
N ASN A 67 -62.69 69.99 -5.68
CA ASN A 67 -62.48 71.42 -5.79
C ASN A 67 -62.76 71.92 -7.22
N ARG A 68 -62.26 71.22 -8.25
CA ARG A 68 -62.57 71.49 -9.65
C ARG A 68 -64.08 71.44 -9.92
N ASP A 69 -64.77 70.44 -9.40
CA ASP A 69 -66.21 70.26 -9.58
C ASP A 69 -67.00 71.39 -8.91
N LEU A 70 -66.52 71.95 -7.79
CA LEU A 70 -67.11 73.14 -7.19
C LEU A 70 -66.99 74.37 -8.10
N TYR A 71 -65.84 74.58 -8.75
CA TYR A 71 -65.70 75.64 -9.76
C TYR A 71 -66.56 75.40 -11.00
N ARG A 72 -66.71 74.12 -11.44
CA ARG A 72 -67.64 73.74 -12.51
C ARG A 72 -69.09 73.99 -12.09
N LEU A 73 -69.44 73.77 -10.83
CA LEU A 73 -70.79 74.07 -10.32
C LEU A 73 -71.09 75.56 -10.42
N LEU A 74 -70.13 76.44 -10.13
CA LEU A 74 -70.31 77.88 -10.31
C LEU A 74 -70.54 78.27 -11.77
N SER A 75 -69.86 77.65 -12.74
CA SER A 75 -70.06 77.95 -14.16
C SER A 75 -71.40 77.44 -14.69
N VAL A 76 -71.82 76.24 -14.26
CA VAL A 76 -73.13 75.67 -14.61
C VAL A 76 -74.25 76.44 -13.91
N ALA A 77 -74.05 76.92 -12.68
CA ALA A 77 -75.03 77.77 -11.97
C ALA A 77 -75.17 79.16 -12.60
N ALA A 78 -74.09 79.70 -13.18
CA ALA A 78 -74.09 80.98 -13.90
C ALA A 78 -74.73 80.94 -15.30
N SER A 79 -74.99 79.74 -15.82
CA SER A 79 -75.55 79.52 -17.17
C SER A 79 -76.98 78.98 -17.09
N ASP A 80 -77.72 79.05 -18.20
CA ASP A 80 -79.04 78.44 -18.37
C ASP A 80 -78.97 76.90 -18.51
N ALA A 81 -78.00 76.27 -17.85
CA ALA A 81 -77.83 74.83 -17.87
C ALA A 81 -79.01 74.12 -17.18
N SER A 82 -79.37 72.94 -17.69
CA SER A 82 -80.47 72.14 -17.15
C SER A 82 -80.21 71.71 -15.71
N GLN A 83 -81.28 71.47 -14.94
CA GLN A 83 -81.18 70.97 -13.58
C GLN A 83 -80.41 69.63 -13.51
N SER A 84 -80.61 68.77 -14.52
CA SER A 84 -79.87 67.51 -14.67
C SER A 84 -78.35 67.71 -14.72
N ALA A 85 -77.87 68.73 -15.45
CA ALA A 85 -76.44 69.03 -15.52
C ALA A 85 -75.88 69.54 -14.18
N LYS A 86 -76.69 70.27 -13.39
CA LYS A 86 -76.30 70.72 -12.03
C LYS A 86 -76.25 69.55 -11.06
N ASP A 87 -77.22 68.63 -11.15
CA ASP A 87 -77.28 67.43 -10.31
C ASP A 87 -76.13 66.46 -10.61
N GLU A 88 -75.71 66.34 -11.87
CA GLU A 88 -74.55 65.53 -12.27
C GLU A 88 -73.25 66.04 -11.63
N VAL A 89 -73.01 67.36 -11.65
CA VAL A 89 -71.83 67.97 -11.01
C VAL A 89 -71.87 67.76 -9.50
N LEU A 90 -73.03 67.91 -8.88
CA LEU A 90 -73.19 67.66 -7.45
C LEU A 90 -72.94 66.19 -7.08
N ALA A 91 -73.40 65.25 -7.92
CA ALA A 91 -73.15 63.83 -7.74
C ALA A 91 -71.65 63.50 -7.86
N SER A 92 -70.97 64.06 -8.87
CA SER A 92 -69.51 63.94 -9.04
C SER A 92 -68.76 64.49 -7.82
N MET A 93 -69.14 65.68 -7.33
CA MET A 93 -68.53 66.29 -6.15
C MET A 93 -68.68 65.42 -4.90
N LYS A 94 -69.86 64.83 -4.68
CA LYS A 94 -70.11 63.89 -3.56
C LYS A 94 -69.33 62.59 -3.72
N ASN A 95 -69.23 62.06 -4.93
CA ASN A 95 -68.44 60.86 -5.21
C ASN A 95 -66.95 61.09 -4.93
N ASN A 96 -66.39 62.20 -5.41
CA ASN A 96 -65.00 62.56 -5.18
C ASN A 96 -64.71 62.77 -3.69
N ARG A 97 -65.63 63.41 -2.94
CA ARG A 97 -65.54 63.47 -1.48
C ARG A 97 -65.46 62.09 -0.85
N ALA A 98 -66.36 61.19 -1.22
CA ALA A 98 -66.43 59.84 -0.64
C ALA A 98 -65.19 59.00 -0.94
N GLU A 99 -64.67 59.05 -2.18
CA GLU A 99 -63.44 58.35 -2.54
C GLU A 99 -62.21 58.99 -1.89
N ALA A 100 -62.16 60.31 -1.72
CA ALA A 100 -61.12 60.97 -0.93
C ALA A 100 -61.12 60.49 0.53
N GLU A 101 -62.27 60.48 1.20
CA GLU A 101 -62.43 60.05 2.59
C GLU A 101 -62.05 58.57 2.75
N LYS A 102 -62.45 57.71 1.82
CA LYS A 102 -62.12 56.28 1.81
C LYS A 102 -60.64 56.01 1.57
N ALA A 103 -60.03 56.69 0.60
CA ALA A 103 -58.60 56.57 0.35
C ALA A 103 -57.79 57.08 1.54
N TYR A 104 -58.16 58.23 2.10
CA TYR A 104 -57.53 58.80 3.28
C TYR A 104 -57.68 57.91 4.52
N ALA A 105 -58.85 57.32 4.76
CA ALA A 105 -59.04 56.36 5.85
C ALA A 105 -58.17 55.11 5.70
N THR A 106 -57.99 54.62 4.47
CA THR A 106 -57.09 53.49 4.19
C THR A 106 -55.63 53.86 4.46
N TYR A 107 -55.21 55.06 4.06
CA TYR A 107 -53.89 55.61 4.39
C TYR A 107 -53.72 55.77 5.91
N ARG A 108 -54.68 56.32 6.64
CA ARG A 108 -54.60 56.51 8.10
C ARG A 108 -54.47 55.21 8.90
N ALA A 109 -54.84 54.08 8.29
CA ALA A 109 -54.67 52.75 8.86
C ALA A 109 -53.27 52.14 8.61
N THR A 110 -52.43 52.74 7.77
CA THR A 110 -51.03 52.30 7.60
C THR A 110 -50.18 52.76 8.79
N PRO A 111 -49.02 52.13 9.05
CA PRO A 111 -47.98 52.71 9.88
C PRO A 111 -47.60 54.09 9.36
N LEU A 112 -47.58 55.09 10.26
CA LEU A 112 -47.31 56.50 9.95
C LEU A 112 -46.08 56.99 10.72
N GLU A 113 -45.27 57.81 10.08
CA GLU A 113 -44.23 58.62 10.72
C GLU A 113 -44.85 59.76 11.56
N ASP A 114 -44.05 60.41 12.39
CA ASP A 114 -44.53 61.46 13.30
C ASP A 114 -45.06 62.70 12.55
N ASP A 115 -44.44 63.06 11.42
CA ASP A 115 -44.88 64.17 10.57
C ASP A 115 -46.20 63.85 9.84
N GLU A 116 -46.34 62.63 9.34
CA GLU A 116 -47.58 62.08 8.77
C GLU A 116 -48.72 62.04 9.78
N ARG A 117 -48.41 61.62 11.02
CA ARG A 117 -49.39 61.58 12.10
C ARG A 117 -49.87 62.98 12.46
N ALA A 118 -48.95 63.93 12.62
CA ALA A 118 -49.29 65.31 12.94
C ALA A 118 -50.11 65.99 11.83
N ALA A 119 -49.72 65.80 10.56
CA ALA A 119 -50.47 66.32 9.42
C ALA A 119 -51.85 65.66 9.29
N GLY A 120 -51.94 64.35 9.52
CA GLY A 120 -53.22 63.63 9.53
C GLY A 120 -54.15 64.09 10.66
N ASP A 121 -53.63 64.29 11.87
CA ASP A 121 -54.41 64.78 13.00
C ASP A 121 -54.93 66.21 12.79
N GLN A 122 -54.22 67.03 12.00
CA GLN A 122 -54.70 68.35 11.58
C GLN A 122 -55.75 68.23 10.48
N MET A 123 -55.52 67.38 9.48
CA MET A 123 -56.48 67.09 8.42
C MET A 123 -57.79 66.52 8.96
N ASP A 124 -57.75 65.70 10.00
CA ASP A 124 -58.94 65.16 10.69
C ASP A 124 -59.83 66.28 11.28
N LYS A 125 -59.25 67.45 11.59
CA LYS A 125 -59.96 68.64 12.10
C LYS A 125 -60.38 69.59 10.99
N ASP A 126 -59.50 69.82 10.00
CA ASP A 126 -59.70 70.83 8.97
C ASP A 126 -60.54 70.31 7.79
N TRP A 127 -60.59 68.99 7.57
CA TRP A 127 -61.43 68.37 6.54
C TRP A 127 -62.93 68.64 6.73
N PRO A 128 -63.55 68.42 7.92
CA PRO A 128 -64.96 68.78 8.13
C PRO A 128 -65.26 70.28 7.92
N VAL A 129 -64.30 71.15 8.27
CA VAL A 129 -64.42 72.60 8.06
C VAL A 129 -64.44 72.93 6.57
N TYR A 130 -63.49 72.39 5.81
CA TYR A 130 -63.46 72.51 4.36
C TYR A 130 -64.77 72.02 3.73
N GLN A 131 -65.25 70.83 4.12
CA GLN A 131 -66.49 70.27 3.60
C GLN A 131 -67.72 71.12 3.92
N THR A 132 -67.80 71.69 5.12
CA THR A 132 -68.89 72.60 5.50
C THR A 132 -68.90 73.87 4.64
N LEU A 133 -67.72 74.41 4.32
CA LEU A 133 -67.58 75.57 3.44
C LEU A 133 -67.95 75.24 1.99
N VAL A 134 -67.55 74.06 1.50
CA VAL A 134 -67.94 73.54 0.17
C VAL A 134 -69.44 73.37 0.07
N ASP A 135 -70.07 72.72 1.05
CA ASP A 135 -71.52 72.49 1.08
C ASP A 135 -72.30 73.83 1.12
N ARG A 136 -71.81 74.81 1.89
CA ARG A 136 -72.38 76.17 1.93
C ARG A 136 -72.26 76.88 0.58
N ALA A 137 -71.08 76.83 -0.04
CA ALA A 137 -70.86 77.46 -1.35
C ALA A 137 -71.73 76.82 -2.44
N ALA A 138 -71.86 75.49 -2.44
CA ALA A 138 -72.76 74.77 -3.34
C ALA A 138 -74.23 75.19 -3.12
N ALA A 139 -74.69 75.24 -1.87
CA ALA A 139 -76.06 75.65 -1.56
C ALA A 139 -76.39 77.08 -2.04
N VAL A 140 -75.47 78.04 -1.85
CA VAL A 140 -75.62 79.42 -2.32
C VAL A 140 -75.62 79.50 -3.85
N ALA A 141 -74.81 78.68 -4.53
CA ALA A 141 -74.84 78.58 -5.99
C ALA A 141 -76.20 78.07 -6.50
N PHE A 142 -76.82 77.12 -5.79
CA PHE A 142 -78.15 76.59 -6.12
C PHE A 142 -79.30 77.54 -5.81
N SER A 143 -79.17 78.44 -4.83
CA SER A 143 -80.17 79.48 -4.58
C SER A 143 -80.18 80.60 -5.62
N GLY A 144 -79.28 80.54 -6.62
CA GLY A 144 -79.18 81.49 -7.73
C GLY A 144 -78.25 82.67 -7.48
N ASP A 145 -77.65 82.79 -6.29
CA ASP A 145 -76.70 83.86 -5.96
C ASP A 145 -75.26 83.44 -6.28
N VAL A 146 -74.96 83.39 -7.58
CA VAL A 146 -73.65 82.97 -8.08
C VAL A 146 -72.53 83.93 -7.65
N ALA A 147 -72.85 85.22 -7.46
CA ALA A 147 -71.86 86.21 -7.03
C ALA A 147 -71.41 85.95 -5.58
N ALA A 148 -72.36 85.71 -4.68
CA ALA A 148 -72.04 85.34 -3.30
C ALA A 148 -71.34 83.98 -3.22
N ALA A 149 -71.77 83.00 -4.02
CA ALA A 149 -71.11 81.69 -4.09
C ALA A 149 -69.65 81.81 -4.57
N ARG A 150 -69.39 82.63 -5.60
CA ARG A 150 -68.02 82.90 -6.08
C ARG A 150 -67.15 83.55 -5.00
N ALA A 151 -67.67 84.54 -4.28
CA ALA A 151 -66.95 85.19 -3.19
C ALA A 151 -66.57 84.20 -2.07
N LEU A 152 -67.48 83.28 -1.73
CA LEU A 152 -67.21 82.20 -0.77
C LEU A 152 -66.13 81.23 -1.30
N VAL A 153 -66.20 80.85 -2.58
CA VAL A 153 -65.24 79.93 -3.20
C VAL A 153 -63.84 80.54 -3.27
N GLU A 154 -63.72 81.78 -3.72
CA GLU A 154 -62.43 82.47 -3.86
C GLU A 154 -61.82 82.91 -2.52
N GLY A 155 -62.65 83.06 -1.48
CA GLY A 155 -62.25 83.41 -0.11
C GLY A 155 -62.06 82.18 0.78
N ASP A 156 -63.04 81.92 1.65
CA ASP A 156 -62.95 80.94 2.74
C ASP A 156 -62.71 79.51 2.24
N VAL A 157 -63.39 79.08 1.17
CA VAL A 157 -63.22 77.73 0.62
C VAL A 157 -61.80 77.56 0.06
N ARG A 158 -61.30 78.55 -0.71
CA ARG A 158 -59.93 78.51 -1.24
C ARG A 158 -58.91 78.43 -0.12
N LYS A 159 -59.10 79.19 0.97
CA LYS A 159 -58.20 79.14 2.13
C LYS A 159 -58.21 77.75 2.78
N ALA A 160 -59.38 77.19 3.03
CA ALA A 160 -59.52 75.86 3.62
C ALA A 160 -58.97 74.75 2.71
N TYR A 161 -59.19 74.85 1.39
CA TYR A 161 -58.62 73.94 0.40
C TYR A 161 -57.08 73.97 0.42
N LEU A 162 -56.47 75.16 0.47
CA LEU A 162 -55.02 75.29 0.55
C LEU A 162 -54.45 74.71 1.85
N THR A 163 -55.17 74.81 2.97
CA THR A 163 -54.80 74.16 4.22
C THR A 163 -54.79 72.63 4.07
N VAL A 164 -55.90 72.04 3.61
CA VAL A 164 -56.02 70.57 3.39
C VAL A 164 -54.96 70.07 2.40
N MET A 165 -54.73 70.80 1.30
CA MET A 165 -53.69 70.44 0.34
C MET A 165 -52.28 70.59 0.92
N GLY A 166 -52.06 71.54 1.84
CA GLY A 166 -50.80 71.69 2.57
C GLY A 166 -50.50 70.45 3.42
N GLU A 167 -51.49 69.95 4.16
CA GLU A 167 -51.39 68.74 4.96
C GLU A 167 -51.14 67.50 4.11
N LEU A 168 -51.91 67.31 3.04
CA LEU A 168 -51.69 66.24 2.07
C LEU A 168 -50.29 66.29 1.44
N ASN A 169 -49.79 67.49 1.14
CA ASN A 169 -48.42 67.65 0.63
C ASN A 169 -47.35 67.28 1.67
N ILE A 170 -47.57 67.56 2.96
CA ILE A 170 -46.67 67.09 4.02
C ILE A 170 -46.64 65.56 4.05
N ILE A 171 -47.81 64.91 3.98
CA ILE A 171 -47.91 63.46 3.95
C ILE A 171 -47.22 62.86 2.71
N VAL A 172 -47.47 63.41 1.52
CA VAL A 172 -46.80 62.98 0.27
C VAL A 172 -45.29 63.18 0.37
N GLY A 173 -44.85 64.30 0.94
CA GLY A 173 -43.43 64.61 1.17
C GLY A 173 -42.76 63.59 2.09
N SER A 174 -43.42 63.23 3.19
CA SER A 174 -42.92 62.21 4.13
C SER A 174 -42.84 60.83 3.46
N ASN A 175 -43.88 60.41 2.75
CA ASN A 175 -43.88 59.15 2.01
C ASN A 175 -42.73 59.05 0.99
N ASN A 176 -42.49 60.12 0.23
CA ASN A 176 -41.37 60.16 -0.73
C ASN A 176 -40.00 60.12 -0.02
N ARG A 177 -39.86 60.81 1.12
CA ARG A 177 -38.65 60.77 1.95
C ARG A 177 -38.38 59.35 2.47
N GLN A 178 -39.40 58.68 3.01
CA GLN A 178 -39.30 57.30 3.49
C GLN A 178 -38.88 56.31 2.39
N ILE A 179 -39.38 56.47 1.15
CA ILE A 179 -38.92 55.66 0.02
C ILE A 179 -37.43 55.89 -0.28
N GLY A 180 -36.99 57.15 -0.29
CA GLY A 180 -35.58 57.50 -0.53
C GLY A 180 -34.64 56.96 0.56
N GLU A 181 -35.00 57.16 1.83
CA GLU A 181 -34.26 56.64 2.99
C GLU A 181 -34.24 55.10 2.98
N GLY A 182 -35.38 54.46 2.67
CA GLY A 182 -35.51 53.02 2.54
C GLY A 182 -34.65 52.44 1.42
N ALA A 183 -34.56 53.11 0.27
CA ALA A 183 -33.69 52.70 -0.83
C ALA A 183 -32.20 52.78 -0.47
N ILE A 184 -31.78 53.84 0.23
CA ILE A 184 -30.41 53.98 0.74
C ILE A 184 -30.09 52.90 1.78
N ALA A 185 -31.01 52.64 2.71
CA ALA A 185 -30.87 51.59 3.72
C ALA A 185 -30.76 50.21 3.05
N ALA A 186 -31.61 49.91 2.06
CA ALA A 186 -31.56 48.67 1.30
C ALA A 186 -30.21 48.48 0.58
N GLY A 187 -29.67 49.53 -0.04
CA GLY A 187 -28.36 49.46 -0.69
C GLY A 187 -27.19 49.22 0.29
N LYS A 188 -27.25 49.79 1.50
CA LYS A 188 -26.27 49.51 2.56
C LYS A 188 -26.36 48.06 3.06
N THR A 189 -27.58 47.56 3.25
CA THR A 189 -27.83 46.17 3.65
C THR A 189 -27.36 45.19 2.57
N GLU A 190 -27.62 45.48 1.30
CA GLU A 190 -27.11 44.69 0.16
C GLU A 190 -25.59 44.63 0.15
N SER A 191 -24.91 45.79 0.25
CA SER A 191 -23.45 45.86 0.26
C SER A 191 -22.85 45.07 1.43
N SER A 192 -23.44 45.19 2.61
CA SER A 192 -23.01 44.47 3.82
C SER A 192 -23.25 42.96 3.70
N ALA A 193 -24.40 42.55 3.15
CA ALA A 193 -24.72 41.15 2.91
C ALA A 193 -23.76 40.51 1.90
N ASN A 194 -23.44 41.21 0.81
CA ASN A 194 -22.46 40.78 -0.18
C ASN A 194 -21.05 40.68 0.42
N LEU A 195 -20.63 41.66 1.22
CA LEU A 195 -19.33 41.62 1.90
C LEU A 195 -19.23 40.43 2.86
N ASN A 196 -20.26 40.20 3.68
CA ASN A 196 -20.31 39.05 4.60
C ASN A 196 -20.30 37.72 3.85
N LEU A 197 -21.02 37.61 2.73
CA LEU A 197 -21.02 36.44 1.87
C LEU A 197 -19.64 36.17 1.27
N TYR A 198 -18.99 37.18 0.69
CA TYR A 198 -17.67 37.04 0.08
C TYR A 198 -16.58 36.75 1.12
N MET A 199 -16.62 37.37 2.31
CA MET A 199 -15.73 36.99 3.42
C MET A 199 -15.98 35.54 3.85
N GLY A 200 -17.24 35.12 3.98
CA GLY A 200 -17.60 33.75 4.32
C GLY A 200 -17.05 32.74 3.30
N ILE A 201 -17.22 33.01 2.00
CA ILE A 201 -16.67 32.19 0.91
C ILE A 201 -15.13 32.19 0.96
N GLY A 202 -14.49 33.34 1.17
CA GLY A 202 -13.04 33.44 1.26
C GLY A 202 -12.45 32.64 2.42
N ILE A 203 -13.04 32.77 3.62
CA ILE A 203 -12.64 32.01 4.82
C ILE A 203 -12.86 30.51 4.59
N ALA A 204 -14.02 30.13 4.03
CA ALA A 204 -14.34 28.75 3.69
C ALA A 204 -13.31 28.15 2.72
N PHE A 205 -12.92 28.90 1.68
CA PHE A 205 -11.93 28.49 0.69
C PHE A 205 -10.56 28.30 1.34
N VAL A 206 -10.08 29.29 2.12
CA VAL A 206 -8.78 29.19 2.81
C VAL A 206 -8.77 28.02 3.78
N ALA A 207 -9.84 27.82 4.55
CA ALA A 207 -9.97 26.69 5.47
C ALA A 207 -9.95 25.34 4.73
N ALA A 208 -10.72 25.21 3.65
CA ALA A 208 -10.74 24.00 2.82
C ALA A 208 -9.37 23.73 2.17
N PHE A 209 -8.68 24.77 1.69
CA PHE A 209 -7.36 24.67 1.09
C PHE A 209 -6.29 24.23 2.11
N LEU A 210 -6.27 24.85 3.29
CA LEU A 210 -5.36 24.46 4.37
C LEU A 210 -5.63 23.03 4.84
N LEU A 211 -6.90 22.63 4.94
CA LEU A 211 -7.28 21.27 5.29
C LEU A 211 -6.82 20.29 4.21
N ALA A 212 -6.99 20.61 2.93
CA ALA A 212 -6.50 19.78 1.82
C ALA A 212 -4.98 19.60 1.86
N LEU A 213 -4.21 20.67 2.10
CA LEU A 213 -2.75 20.59 2.24
C LEU A 213 -2.35 19.73 3.46
N PHE A 214 -3.03 19.92 4.59
CA PHE A 214 -2.78 19.14 5.80
C PHE A 214 -3.02 17.64 5.56
N ILE A 215 -4.19 17.28 5.02
CA ILE A 215 -4.56 15.89 4.75
C ILE A 215 -3.67 15.24 3.70
N SER A 216 -3.37 15.97 2.61
CA SER A 216 -2.44 15.50 1.58
C SER A 216 -1.08 15.17 2.17
N ARG A 217 -0.54 16.02 3.06
CA ARG A 217 0.76 15.78 3.69
C ARG A 217 0.73 14.60 4.68
N VAL A 218 -0.35 14.48 5.46
CA VAL A 218 -0.53 13.39 6.44
C VAL A 218 -0.63 12.02 5.78
N ILE A 219 -1.26 11.93 4.60
CA ILE A 219 -1.46 10.66 3.89
C ILE A 219 -0.28 10.35 2.96
N SER A 220 0.17 11.32 2.17
CA SER A 220 1.18 11.08 1.13
C SER A 220 2.58 10.82 1.69
N SER A 221 2.94 11.41 2.83
CA SER A 221 4.30 11.29 3.38
C SER A 221 4.64 9.86 3.87
N PRO A 222 3.79 9.18 4.67
CA PRO A 222 4.02 7.78 5.05
C PRO A 222 4.01 6.82 3.85
N ILE A 223 3.10 7.02 2.89
CA ILE A 223 3.03 6.21 1.67
C ILE A 223 4.30 6.35 0.83
N SER A 224 4.80 7.58 0.66
CA SER A 224 6.07 7.83 -0.03
C SER A 224 7.25 7.16 0.69
N SER A 225 7.27 7.18 2.02
CA SER A 225 8.32 6.52 2.82
C SER A 225 8.31 5.00 2.63
N ALA A 226 7.11 4.41 2.58
CA ALA A 226 6.95 2.98 2.29
C ALA A 226 7.36 2.62 0.86
N LEU A 227 7.04 3.47 -0.13
CA LEU A 227 7.49 3.28 -1.51
C LEU A 227 9.02 3.31 -1.62
N VAL A 228 9.68 4.28 -0.99
CA VAL A 228 11.15 4.36 -0.95
C VAL A 228 11.74 3.12 -0.27
N SER A 229 11.15 2.65 0.82
CA SER A 229 11.60 1.45 1.52
C SER A 229 11.46 0.20 0.66
N ALA A 230 10.33 0.04 -0.04
CA ALA A 230 10.11 -1.06 -0.98
C ALA A 230 11.10 -1.04 -2.15
N GLN A 231 11.38 0.14 -2.71
CA GLN A 231 12.39 0.30 -3.78
C GLN A 231 13.80 -0.08 -3.30
N ARG A 232 14.18 0.24 -2.06
CA ARG A 232 15.47 -0.17 -1.48
C ARG A 232 15.57 -1.69 -1.33
N ILE A 233 14.53 -2.32 -0.79
CA ILE A 233 14.47 -3.78 -0.67
C ILE A 233 14.59 -4.42 -2.06
N ALA A 234 13.85 -3.92 -3.05
CA ALA A 234 13.90 -4.41 -4.43
C ALA A 234 15.29 -4.22 -5.06
N GLY A 235 16.03 -3.17 -4.68
CA GLY A 235 17.41 -2.93 -5.07
C GLY A 235 18.44 -3.77 -4.30
N GLY A 236 18.03 -4.61 -3.34
CA GLY A 236 18.91 -5.44 -2.52
C GLY A 236 19.53 -4.73 -1.32
N ASP A 237 19.23 -3.45 -1.08
CA ASP A 237 19.68 -2.74 0.12
C ASP A 237 18.74 -3.04 1.30
N LEU A 238 19.17 -3.97 2.15
CA LEU A 238 18.48 -4.31 3.38
C LEU A 238 19.05 -3.55 4.60
N THR A 239 20.09 -2.74 4.45
CA THR A 239 20.87 -2.20 5.60
C THR A 239 20.10 -1.15 6.40
N GLN A 240 19.22 -0.40 5.74
CA GLN A 240 18.48 0.72 6.35
C GLN A 240 17.24 0.23 7.10
N PRO A 241 17.08 0.52 8.41
CA PRO A 241 15.92 0.09 9.17
C PRO A 241 14.65 0.82 8.71
N ILE A 242 13.55 0.08 8.63
CA ILE A 242 12.22 0.63 8.31
C ILE A 242 11.50 0.90 9.63
N VAL A 243 11.27 2.17 9.94
CA VAL A 243 10.60 2.58 11.19
C VAL A 243 9.18 3.03 10.89
N SER A 244 8.21 2.41 11.54
CA SER A 244 6.82 2.86 11.54
C SER A 244 6.54 3.74 12.75
N THR A 245 6.09 4.98 12.52
CA THR A 245 5.73 5.95 13.57
C THR A 245 4.22 6.11 13.76
N HIS A 246 3.43 5.45 12.92
CA HIS A 246 1.97 5.57 12.87
C HIS A 246 1.31 4.21 13.04
N ARG A 247 0.09 4.19 13.59
CA ARG A 247 -0.72 2.97 13.79
C ARG A 247 -1.86 2.81 12.77
N ASP A 248 -1.88 3.65 11.74
CA ASP A 248 -2.85 3.59 10.65
C ASP A 248 -2.43 2.57 9.58
N GLU A 249 -3.19 2.45 8.51
CA GLU A 249 -2.92 1.51 7.41
C GLU A 249 -1.55 1.72 6.77
N ALA A 250 -1.10 2.98 6.66
CA ALA A 250 0.25 3.27 6.14
C ALA A 250 1.35 2.84 7.12
N GLY A 251 1.12 3.03 8.43
CA GLY A 251 1.99 2.52 9.47
C GLY A 251 2.07 0.99 9.51
N LEU A 252 0.94 0.31 9.34
CA LEU A 252 0.88 -1.16 9.24
C LEU A 252 1.61 -1.66 7.99
N MET A 253 1.51 -0.94 6.87
CA MET A 253 2.27 -1.25 5.65
C MET A 253 3.79 -1.14 5.87
N LEU A 254 4.25 -0.10 6.56
CA LEU A 254 5.67 0.04 6.94
C LEU A 254 6.13 -1.09 7.86
N THR A 255 5.31 -1.50 8.83
CA THR A 255 5.61 -2.64 9.70
C THR A 255 5.74 -3.93 8.90
N ALA A 256 4.81 -4.21 7.98
CA ALA A 256 4.89 -5.39 7.11
C ALA A 256 6.14 -5.38 6.21
N LEU A 257 6.54 -4.22 5.68
CA LEU A 257 7.79 -4.07 4.93
C LEU A 257 9.03 -4.33 5.81
N SER A 258 9.01 -3.89 7.06
CA SER A 258 10.08 -4.19 8.03
C SER A 258 10.20 -5.69 8.29
N ASP A 259 9.08 -6.38 8.50
CA ASP A 259 9.07 -7.83 8.74
C ASP A 259 9.57 -8.61 7.51
N MET A 260 9.20 -8.16 6.32
CA MET A 260 9.72 -8.68 5.05
C MET A 260 11.24 -8.46 4.92
N GLN A 261 11.75 -7.26 5.23
CA GLN A 261 13.18 -6.96 5.22
C GLN A 261 13.96 -7.89 6.17
N ASN A 262 13.45 -8.07 7.40
CA ASN A 262 14.08 -8.94 8.39
C ASN A 262 14.10 -10.41 7.95
N SER A 263 13.02 -10.87 7.36
CA SER A 263 12.95 -12.23 6.79
C SER A 263 13.95 -12.42 5.67
N LEU A 264 14.06 -11.46 4.74
CA LEU A 264 15.06 -11.48 3.66
C LEU A 264 16.50 -11.47 4.20
N LYS A 265 16.81 -10.65 5.22
CA LYS A 265 18.12 -10.65 5.88
C LYS A 265 18.47 -12.02 6.45
N SER A 266 17.52 -12.64 7.15
CA SER A 266 17.71 -13.98 7.74
C SER A 266 18.01 -15.02 6.66
N THR A 267 17.24 -15.02 5.57
CA THR A 267 17.45 -15.95 4.44
C THR A 267 18.81 -15.74 3.78
N ILE A 268 19.23 -14.50 3.52
CA ILE A 268 20.55 -14.20 2.96
C ILE A 268 21.67 -14.63 3.92
N GLY A 269 21.50 -14.42 5.23
CA GLY A 269 22.44 -14.90 6.25
C GLY A 269 22.60 -16.42 6.23
N GLN A 270 21.49 -17.15 6.14
CA GLN A 270 21.51 -18.62 6.01
C GLN A 270 22.20 -19.09 4.72
N ILE A 271 21.96 -18.42 3.59
CA ILE A 271 22.62 -18.71 2.32
C ILE A 271 24.14 -18.47 2.44
N SER A 272 24.56 -17.37 3.07
CA SER A 272 25.98 -17.08 3.30
C SER A 272 26.64 -18.17 4.15
N SER A 273 26.02 -18.56 5.27
CA SER A 273 26.55 -19.62 6.13
C SER A 273 26.63 -20.97 5.40
N ALA A 274 25.64 -21.30 4.57
CA ALA A 274 25.66 -22.52 3.76
C ALA A 274 26.78 -22.48 2.70
N ALA A 275 27.03 -21.31 2.10
CA ALA A 275 28.13 -21.13 1.14
C ALA A 275 29.51 -21.28 1.82
N ASP A 276 29.69 -20.75 3.03
CA ASP A 276 30.93 -20.92 3.80
C ASP A 276 31.19 -22.39 4.19
N GLN A 277 30.13 -23.11 4.58
CA GLN A 277 30.21 -24.55 4.85
C GLN A 277 30.58 -25.34 3.59
N LEU A 278 29.98 -25.00 2.44
CA LEU A 278 30.28 -25.63 1.17
C LEU A 278 31.73 -25.35 0.73
N ALA A 279 32.22 -24.13 0.91
CA ALA A 279 33.60 -23.77 0.62
C ALA A 279 34.58 -24.57 1.48
N SER A 280 34.31 -24.70 2.79
CA SER A 280 35.12 -25.49 3.71
C SER A 280 35.13 -26.98 3.33
N ALA A 281 33.97 -27.55 2.99
CA ALA A 281 33.86 -28.94 2.53
C ALA A 281 34.61 -29.18 1.21
N ALA A 282 34.64 -28.19 0.31
CA ALA A 282 35.40 -28.26 -0.93
C ALA A 282 36.91 -28.25 -0.68
N GLU A 283 37.41 -27.46 0.28
CA GLU A 283 38.82 -27.48 0.69
C GLU A 283 39.21 -28.83 1.30
N GLU A 284 38.36 -29.40 2.15
CA GLU A 284 38.58 -30.72 2.75
C GLU A 284 38.61 -31.83 1.68
N LEU A 285 37.66 -31.81 0.74
CA LEU A 285 37.64 -32.75 -0.39
C LEU A 285 38.91 -32.63 -1.25
N ASN A 286 39.40 -31.42 -1.49
CA ASN A 286 40.63 -31.21 -2.23
C ASN A 286 41.83 -31.82 -1.51
N ALA A 287 41.93 -31.63 -0.19
CA ALA A 287 42.98 -32.23 0.63
C ALA A 287 42.93 -33.77 0.61
N VAL A 288 41.75 -34.36 0.78
CA VAL A 288 41.54 -35.82 0.71
C VAL A 288 41.90 -36.37 -0.67
N THR A 289 41.54 -35.65 -1.73
CA THR A 289 41.87 -36.04 -3.11
C THR A 289 43.38 -36.01 -3.35
N GLU A 290 44.10 -35.00 -2.83
CA GLU A 290 45.56 -34.92 -2.93
C GLU A 290 46.26 -36.04 -2.15
N GLU A 291 45.79 -36.35 -0.94
CA GLU A 291 46.28 -37.48 -0.15
C GLU A 291 46.04 -38.82 -0.89
N GLY A 292 44.84 -39.01 -1.44
CA GLY A 292 44.51 -40.17 -2.24
C GLY A 292 45.41 -40.33 -3.46
N SER A 293 45.70 -39.24 -4.17
CA SER A 293 46.63 -39.23 -5.30
C SER A 293 48.04 -39.67 -4.88
N ARG A 294 48.56 -39.14 -3.77
CA ARG A 294 49.85 -39.56 -3.21
C ARG A 294 49.84 -41.02 -2.76
N GLY A 295 48.72 -41.50 -2.22
CA GLY A 295 48.51 -42.91 -1.88
C GLY A 295 48.59 -43.82 -3.10
N LEU A 296 47.93 -43.44 -4.20
CA LEU A 296 47.98 -44.17 -5.47
C LEU A 296 49.40 -44.23 -6.06
N THR A 297 50.18 -43.14 -5.98
CA THR A 297 51.59 -43.17 -6.41
C THR A 297 52.40 -44.19 -5.61
N ARG A 298 52.30 -44.18 -4.28
CA ARG A 298 52.98 -45.17 -3.42
C ARG A 298 52.54 -46.60 -3.73
N GLN A 299 51.25 -46.83 -3.90
CA GLN A 299 50.72 -48.14 -4.26
C GLN A 299 51.26 -48.60 -5.63
N ASN A 300 51.43 -47.69 -6.59
CA ASN A 300 52.03 -48.03 -7.88
C ASN A 300 53.49 -48.49 -7.71
N ASP A 301 54.28 -47.78 -6.90
CA ASP A 301 55.67 -48.15 -6.61
C ASP A 301 55.76 -49.52 -5.92
N GLU A 302 54.88 -49.81 -4.96
CA GLU A 302 54.79 -51.12 -4.30
C GLU A 302 54.40 -52.23 -5.28
N ILE A 303 53.49 -51.96 -6.22
CA ILE A 303 53.12 -52.91 -7.29
C ILE A 303 54.32 -53.17 -8.21
N GLN A 304 55.11 -52.16 -8.56
CA GLN A 304 56.32 -52.34 -9.36
C GLN A 304 57.33 -53.23 -8.64
N LEU A 305 57.56 -53.00 -7.33
CA LEU A 305 58.41 -53.85 -6.51
C LEU A 305 57.89 -55.29 -6.42
N ALA A 306 56.58 -55.47 -6.25
CA ALA A 306 55.98 -56.80 -6.25
C ALA A 306 56.16 -57.50 -7.60
N ALA A 307 56.00 -56.78 -8.72
CA ALA A 307 56.25 -57.33 -10.05
C ALA A 307 57.72 -57.74 -10.25
N THR A 308 58.67 -56.95 -9.73
CA THR A 308 60.09 -57.31 -9.70
C THR A 308 60.32 -58.57 -8.87
N ALA A 309 59.77 -58.65 -7.66
CA ALA A 309 59.89 -59.82 -6.80
C ALA A 309 59.28 -61.08 -7.44
N VAL A 310 58.13 -60.97 -8.11
CA VAL A 310 57.52 -62.08 -8.87
C VAL A 310 58.42 -62.52 -10.02
N THR A 311 59.09 -61.58 -10.70
CA THR A 311 60.06 -61.88 -11.77
C THR A 311 61.27 -62.64 -11.21
N GLU A 312 61.85 -62.18 -10.09
CA GLU A 312 62.95 -62.87 -9.41
C GLU A 312 62.52 -64.25 -8.88
N MET A 313 61.33 -64.36 -8.29
CA MET A 313 60.78 -65.65 -7.84
C MET A 313 60.61 -66.62 -9.01
N THR A 314 60.14 -66.14 -10.17
CA THR A 314 60.00 -66.98 -11.36
C THR A 314 61.36 -67.51 -11.82
N ALA A 315 62.38 -66.65 -11.84
CA ALA A 315 63.75 -67.06 -12.18
C ALA A 315 64.31 -68.09 -11.18
N ALA A 316 64.08 -67.89 -9.88
CA ALA A 316 64.49 -68.83 -8.84
C ALA A 316 63.77 -70.19 -8.96
N VAL A 317 62.46 -70.18 -9.25
CA VAL A 317 61.69 -71.41 -9.49
C VAL A 317 62.21 -72.16 -10.72
N GLU A 318 62.53 -71.45 -11.81
CA GLU A 318 63.17 -72.07 -12.97
C GLU A 318 64.54 -72.67 -12.65
N GLU A 319 65.35 -72.00 -11.82
CA GLU A 319 66.63 -72.50 -11.37
C GLU A 319 66.49 -73.75 -10.50
N VAL A 320 65.55 -73.76 -9.56
CA VAL A 320 65.22 -74.95 -8.75
C VAL A 320 64.75 -76.10 -9.64
N ALA A 321 63.90 -75.84 -10.64
CA ALA A 321 63.45 -76.85 -11.60
C ALA A 321 64.61 -77.43 -12.41
N ARG A 322 65.54 -76.59 -12.90
CA ARG A 322 66.77 -77.03 -13.58
C ARG A 322 67.64 -77.89 -12.67
N ASN A 323 67.86 -77.47 -11.43
CA ASN A 323 68.64 -78.22 -10.44
C ASN A 323 68.00 -79.56 -10.08
N ALA A 324 66.67 -79.61 -9.92
CA ALA A 324 65.93 -80.84 -9.67
C ALA A 324 66.06 -81.82 -10.85
N MET A 325 65.95 -81.32 -12.09
CA MET A 325 66.12 -82.14 -13.29
C MET A 325 67.55 -82.69 -13.41
N SER A 326 68.57 -81.85 -13.19
CA SER A 326 69.97 -82.27 -13.17
C SER A 326 70.25 -83.31 -12.08
N THR A 327 69.69 -83.13 -10.89
CA THR A 327 69.80 -84.08 -9.77
C THR A 327 69.12 -85.41 -10.08
N SER A 328 67.96 -85.38 -10.74
CA SER A 328 67.25 -86.59 -11.20
C SER A 328 68.08 -87.37 -12.21
N ASP A 329 68.68 -86.70 -13.19
CA ASP A 329 69.57 -87.32 -14.19
C ASP A 329 70.81 -87.92 -13.54
N ALA A 330 71.45 -87.18 -12.63
CA ALA A 330 72.59 -87.67 -11.86
C ALA A 330 72.22 -88.91 -11.03
N SER A 331 71.08 -88.89 -10.34
CA SER A 331 70.58 -90.03 -9.55
C SER A 331 70.32 -91.26 -10.44
N LYS A 332 69.79 -91.06 -11.65
CA LYS A 332 69.56 -92.14 -12.61
C LYS A 332 70.86 -92.76 -13.12
N ARG A 333 71.87 -91.93 -13.36
CA ARG A 333 73.24 -92.40 -13.69
C ARG A 333 73.84 -93.19 -12.53
N THR A 334 73.79 -92.69 -11.31
CA THR A 334 74.29 -93.39 -10.11
C THR A 334 73.56 -94.71 -9.90
N SER A 335 72.24 -94.78 -10.11
CA SER A 335 71.49 -96.04 -10.04
C SER A 335 71.96 -97.05 -11.09
N THR A 336 72.36 -96.60 -12.27
CA THR A 336 72.88 -97.46 -13.34
C THR A 336 74.26 -97.98 -12.99
N GLU A 337 75.16 -97.11 -12.53
CA GLU A 337 76.51 -97.49 -12.06
C GLU A 337 76.44 -98.46 -10.87
N ALA A 338 75.54 -98.23 -9.91
CA ALA A 338 75.32 -99.14 -8.79
C ALA A 338 74.82 -100.52 -9.25
N ALA A 339 73.97 -100.59 -10.28
CA ALA A 339 73.55 -101.85 -10.87
C ALA A 339 74.72 -102.59 -11.54
N THR A 340 75.57 -101.88 -12.30
CA THR A 340 76.80 -102.44 -12.88
C THR A 340 77.76 -102.93 -11.79
N GLY A 341 77.96 -102.16 -10.72
CA GLY A 341 78.81 -102.55 -9.60
C GLY A 341 78.27 -103.79 -8.86
N ARG A 342 76.94 -103.92 -8.72
CA ARG A 342 76.30 -105.12 -8.18
C ARG A 342 76.57 -106.35 -9.03
N ASP A 343 76.51 -106.22 -10.35
CA ASP A 343 76.77 -107.33 -11.27
C ASP A 343 78.25 -107.74 -11.20
N GLN A 344 79.17 -106.78 -11.13
CA GLN A 344 80.60 -107.05 -10.96
C GLN A 344 80.93 -107.71 -9.61
N ALA A 345 80.23 -107.33 -8.53
CA ALA A 345 80.35 -108.00 -7.24
C ALA A 345 79.82 -109.46 -7.29
N ARG A 346 78.75 -109.72 -8.03
CA ARG A 346 78.25 -111.08 -8.29
C ARG A 346 79.28 -111.93 -9.02
N ASP A 347 79.92 -111.39 -10.05
CA ASP A 347 80.97 -112.07 -10.79
C ASP A 347 82.17 -112.41 -9.87
N ALA A 348 82.56 -111.48 -9.01
CA ALA A 348 83.63 -111.69 -8.02
C ALA A 348 83.28 -112.81 -7.02
N VAL A 349 82.03 -112.84 -6.50
CA VAL A 349 81.56 -113.94 -5.63
C VAL A 349 81.59 -115.27 -6.36
N SER A 350 81.18 -115.31 -7.64
CA SER A 350 81.26 -116.53 -8.44
C SER A 350 82.69 -117.00 -8.64
N ALA A 351 83.63 -116.08 -8.88
CA ALA A 351 85.05 -116.40 -9.00
C ALA A 351 85.62 -116.94 -7.66
N ILE A 352 85.25 -116.34 -6.53
CA ILE A 352 85.64 -116.83 -5.19
C ILE A 352 85.13 -118.25 -4.95
N ASN A 353 83.88 -118.55 -5.31
CA ASN A 353 83.33 -119.90 -5.17
C ASN A 353 84.09 -120.93 -6.03
N ASN A 354 84.46 -120.56 -7.26
CA ASN A 354 85.29 -121.41 -8.12
C ASN A 354 86.66 -121.66 -7.49
N VAL A 355 87.33 -120.62 -6.98
CA VAL A 355 88.61 -120.75 -6.28
C VAL A 355 88.48 -121.65 -5.05
N SER A 356 87.40 -121.52 -4.27
CA SER A 356 87.16 -122.37 -3.11
C SER A 356 87.00 -123.85 -3.49
N ALA A 357 86.36 -124.14 -4.64
CA ALA A 357 86.24 -125.50 -5.16
C ALA A 357 87.60 -126.06 -5.61
N GLU A 358 88.41 -125.24 -6.28
CA GLU A 358 89.77 -125.59 -6.72
C GLU A 358 90.69 -125.92 -5.52
N ILE A 359 90.61 -125.13 -4.44
CA ILE A 359 91.35 -125.35 -3.20
C ILE A 359 90.91 -126.66 -2.53
N SER A 360 89.60 -126.94 -2.48
CA SER A 360 89.08 -128.19 -1.91
C SER A 360 89.60 -129.41 -2.68
N SER A 361 89.58 -129.35 -4.01
CA SER A 361 90.16 -130.38 -4.88
C SER A 361 91.66 -130.59 -4.65
N SER A 362 92.42 -129.49 -4.55
CA SER A 362 93.86 -129.54 -4.27
C SER A 362 94.16 -130.17 -2.91
N THR A 363 93.34 -129.89 -1.89
CA THR A 363 93.50 -130.47 -0.54
C THR A 363 93.30 -132.00 -0.57
N SER A 364 92.32 -132.47 -1.35
CA SER A 364 92.10 -133.92 -1.55
C SER A 364 93.28 -134.60 -2.23
N MET A 365 93.92 -133.95 -3.22
CA MET A 365 95.12 -134.49 -3.88
C MET A 365 96.32 -134.58 -2.92
N VAL A 366 96.47 -133.60 -2.02
CA VAL A 366 97.54 -133.60 -1.00
C VAL A 366 97.34 -134.75 0.00
N GLU A 367 96.11 -135.05 0.41
CA GLU A 367 95.81 -136.20 1.27
C GLU A 367 96.14 -137.54 0.58
N GLU A 368 95.82 -137.68 -0.71
CA GLU A 368 96.19 -138.87 -1.49
C GLU A 368 97.72 -139.06 -1.56
N LEU A 369 98.45 -137.98 -1.80
CA LEU A 369 99.93 -138.01 -1.82
C LEU A 369 100.51 -138.40 -0.45
N ALA A 370 99.94 -137.87 0.65
CA ALA A 370 100.33 -138.26 2.01
C ALA A 370 100.05 -139.74 2.33
N GLY A 371 99.09 -140.36 1.64
CA GLY A 371 98.87 -141.80 1.65
C GLY A 371 100.00 -142.56 0.94
N ARG A 372 100.34 -142.17 -0.29
CA ARG A 372 101.39 -142.82 -1.09
C ARG A 372 102.79 -142.73 -0.45
N VAL A 373 103.10 -141.63 0.24
CA VAL A 373 104.38 -141.48 0.95
C VAL A 373 104.51 -142.46 2.13
N ARG A 374 103.40 -142.83 2.80
CA ARG A 374 103.41 -143.84 3.86
C ARG A 374 103.66 -145.25 3.34
N GLU A 375 103.12 -145.59 2.17
CA GLU A 375 103.39 -146.86 1.48
C GLU A 375 104.88 -147.00 1.12
N ILE A 376 105.52 -145.92 0.64
CA ILE A 376 106.95 -145.92 0.33
C ILE A 376 107.80 -146.17 1.60
N GLY A 377 107.39 -145.62 2.75
CA GLY A 377 108.04 -145.86 4.03
C GLY A 377 108.05 -147.34 4.44
N GLN A 378 106.93 -148.04 4.24
CA GLN A 378 106.85 -149.49 4.49
C GLN A 378 107.77 -150.31 3.58
N VAL A 379 107.92 -149.90 2.31
CA VAL A 379 108.83 -150.57 1.38
C VAL A 379 110.30 -150.39 1.81
N LEU A 380 110.68 -149.21 2.31
CA LEU A 380 112.03 -148.95 2.81
C LEU A 380 112.39 -149.79 4.04
N ASP A 381 111.44 -150.05 4.94
CA ASP A 381 111.67 -150.93 6.10
C ASP A 381 111.92 -152.39 5.68
N VAL A 382 111.27 -152.86 4.62
CA VAL A 382 111.53 -154.19 4.03
C VAL A 382 112.92 -154.25 3.40
N ILE A 383 113.35 -153.20 2.70
CA ILE A 383 114.70 -153.11 2.10
C ILE A 383 115.77 -153.13 3.19
N ARG A 384 115.54 -152.45 4.33
CA ARG A 384 116.44 -152.44 5.47
C ARG A 384 116.57 -153.83 6.11
N GLY A 385 115.47 -154.60 6.18
CA GLY A 385 115.47 -155.98 6.64
C GLY A 385 116.25 -156.95 5.73
N ILE A 386 116.20 -156.77 4.41
CA ILE A 386 116.96 -157.61 3.45
C ILE A 386 118.47 -157.29 3.49
N ALA A 387 118.83 -156.03 3.72
CA ALA A 387 120.24 -155.61 3.80
C ALA A 387 120.98 -156.24 5.00
N GLU A 388 120.32 -156.40 6.15
CA GLU A 388 120.90 -157.07 7.33
C GLU A 388 121.07 -158.58 7.13
N GLN A 389 120.15 -159.25 6.44
CA GLN A 389 120.28 -160.70 6.15
C GLN A 389 121.41 -161.01 5.17
N THR A 390 121.71 -160.13 4.23
CA THR A 390 122.79 -160.37 3.27
C THR A 390 124.17 -160.21 3.92
N ASN A 391 124.32 -159.27 4.87
CA ASN A 391 125.57 -159.06 5.59
C ASN A 391 125.93 -160.24 6.52
N LEU A 392 124.94 -161.01 6.96
CA LEU A 392 125.13 -162.14 7.89
C LEU A 392 125.54 -163.47 7.23
N LEU A 393 125.44 -163.60 5.90
CA LEU A 393 125.80 -164.83 5.17
C LEU A 393 127.22 -164.82 4.58
N ALA A 394 127.97 -163.73 4.76
CA ALA A 394 129.30 -163.55 4.19
C ALA A 394 130.46 -163.81 5.19
N LEU A 395 130.19 -164.40 6.37
CA LEU A 395 131.19 -164.77 7.37
C LEU A 395 131.25 -166.28 7.62
#